data_AF-A0A7V9AJX2-F1
#
_entry.id   AF-A0A7V9AJX2-F1
#
_cell.length_a   1.000
_cell.length_b   1.000
_cell.length_c   1.000
_cell.angle_alpha   90.00
_cell.angle_beta   90.00
_cell.angle_gamma   90.00
#
_symmetry.space_group_name_H-M   'P 1'
#
loop_
_entity.id
_entity.type
_entity.pdbx_description
1 polymer ?
#
loop_
_entity_poly.entity_id
_entity_poly.type
_entity_poly.pdbx_seq_one_letter_code
_entity_poly.pdbx_strand_id
1 'polypeptide(L)'
;MTDIEDTDWLFRRLHADCFKKNGTLTSATFKLNGFPENDISVDLARLTSPSESVNRAGKPGFRLGRLQAMGPRQLGFNVVHDPQRFPDAPELNNESHSRITGDNTGERCRELAKLVTVMVGIQSDDVRTS
;
A
#
# COMPACT_ATOMS: atom_id res chain seq x y z
N MET A 1 18.89 -6.09 1.37
CA MET A 1 18.15 -4.98 0.76
C MET A 1 17.95 -5.34 -0.70
N THR A 2 16.72 -5.26 -1.21
CA THR A 2 16.36 -5.68 -2.57
C THR A 2 16.16 -4.41 -3.39
N ASP A 3 16.74 -4.36 -4.59
CA ASP A 3 16.48 -3.23 -5.49
C ASP A 3 15.06 -3.31 -6.07
N ILE A 4 14.38 -2.18 -6.15
CA ILE A 4 13.01 -2.08 -6.67
C ILE A 4 13.09 -1.45 -8.04
N GLU A 5 12.72 -2.20 -9.07
CA GLU A 5 12.73 -1.71 -10.44
C GLU A 5 11.52 -0.80 -10.69
N ASP A 6 11.64 0.13 -11.64
CA ASP A 6 10.53 1.04 -12.00
C ASP A 6 9.26 0.30 -12.46
N THR A 7 9.46 -0.88 -13.07
CA THR A 7 8.40 -1.78 -13.52
C THR A 7 7.81 -2.65 -12.42
N ASP A 8 8.43 -2.70 -11.23
CA ASP A 8 7.92 -3.48 -10.11
C ASP A 8 6.55 -2.95 -9.66
N TRP A 9 5.66 -3.89 -9.39
CA TRP A 9 4.36 -3.59 -8.81
C TRP A 9 4.47 -3.50 -7.29
N LEU A 10 3.77 -2.51 -6.73
CA LEU A 10 3.60 -2.31 -5.29
C LEU A 10 2.13 -2.54 -4.96
N PHE A 11 1.87 -3.23 -3.86
CA PHE A 11 0.54 -3.41 -3.30
C PHE A 11 0.30 -2.46 -2.13
N ARG A 12 -0.88 -1.84 -2.10
CA ARG A 12 -1.34 -0.97 -1.03
C ARG A 12 -2.72 -1.43 -0.56
N ARG A 13 -2.86 -1.61 0.75
CA ARG A 13 -4.16 -1.83 1.40
C ARG A 13 -5.00 -0.56 1.33
N LEU A 14 -6.27 -0.70 0.98
CA LEU A 14 -7.22 0.40 0.78
C LEU A 14 -8.39 0.24 1.73
N HIS A 15 -8.55 1.19 2.66
CA HIS A 15 -9.70 1.21 3.56
C HIS A 15 -10.99 1.55 2.79
N ALA A 16 -12.14 1.04 3.23
CA ALA A 16 -13.44 1.29 2.59
C ALA A 16 -13.76 2.79 2.45
N ASP A 17 -13.38 3.60 3.45
CA ASP A 17 -13.61 5.06 3.43
C ASP A 17 -12.79 5.82 2.38
N CYS A 18 -11.80 5.16 1.77
CA CYS A 18 -11.01 5.79 0.72
C CYS A 18 -11.73 5.81 -0.63
N PHE A 19 -12.87 5.11 -0.77
CA PHE A 19 -13.59 4.99 -2.03
C PHE A 19 -14.67 6.08 -2.19
N LYS A 20 -14.70 6.69 -3.37
CA LYS A 20 -15.81 7.54 -3.79
C LYS A 20 -17.00 6.68 -4.23
N LYS A 21 -18.18 7.30 -4.31
CA LYS A 21 -19.42 6.65 -4.81
C LYS A 21 -19.27 6.03 -6.21
N ASN A 22 -18.39 6.58 -7.05
CA ASN A 22 -18.11 6.06 -8.40
C ASN A 22 -17.02 4.96 -8.43
N GLY A 23 -16.58 4.46 -7.26
CA GLY A 23 -15.57 3.41 -7.15
C GLY A 23 -14.11 3.87 -7.28
N THR A 24 -13.86 5.15 -7.57
CA THR A 24 -12.49 5.70 -7.63
C THR A 24 -11.95 6.04 -6.24
N LEU A 25 -10.63 6.16 -6.11
CA LEU A 25 -9.99 6.50 -4.84
C LEU A 25 -9.99 8.00 -4.56
N THR A 26 -10.06 8.33 -3.28
CA THR A 26 -9.82 9.66 -2.74
C THR A 26 -8.36 9.82 -2.33
N SER A 27 -7.92 11.06 -2.13
CA SER A 27 -6.60 11.34 -1.55
C SER A 27 -6.41 10.79 -0.13
N ALA A 28 -7.48 10.37 0.55
CA ALA A 28 -7.40 9.83 1.91
C ALA A 28 -6.57 8.54 2.00
N THR A 29 -6.39 7.81 0.88
CA THR A 29 -5.53 6.61 0.80
C THR A 29 -4.08 6.87 1.23
N PHE A 30 -3.61 8.11 1.07
CA PHE A 30 -2.23 8.55 1.33
C PHE A 30 -2.17 9.58 2.45
N LYS A 31 -3.15 9.55 3.35
CA LYS A 31 -3.23 10.43 4.52
C LYS A 31 -3.37 9.61 5.78
N LEU A 32 -2.74 10.08 6.86
CA LEU A 32 -2.95 9.61 8.21
C LEU A 32 -3.62 10.72 9.02
N ASN A 33 -4.77 10.42 9.65
CA ASN A 33 -5.54 11.39 10.44
C ASN A 33 -5.85 12.71 9.69
N GLY A 34 -6.06 12.62 8.36
CA GLY A 34 -6.37 13.76 7.50
C GLY A 34 -5.16 14.52 6.94
N PHE A 35 -3.94 14.19 7.38
CA PHE A 35 -2.70 14.84 6.94
C PHE A 35 -1.94 13.96 5.94
N PRO A 36 -1.30 14.55 4.90
CA PRO A 36 -0.42 13.82 3.98
C PRO A 36 0.66 13.03 4.74
N GLU A 37 0.80 11.76 4.41
CA GLU A 37 1.80 10.88 5.01
C GLU A 37 3.08 10.91 4.17
N ASN A 38 4.21 11.31 4.76
CA ASN A 38 5.51 11.35 4.07
C ASN A 38 6.17 9.97 3.94
N ASP A 39 5.54 8.94 4.51
CA ASP A 39 6.05 7.59 4.59
C ASP A 39 4.91 6.57 4.46
N ILE A 40 4.71 6.12 3.24
CA ILE A 40 3.55 5.32 2.86
C ILE A 40 3.98 3.86 2.78
N SER A 41 3.45 3.03 3.68
CA SER A 41 3.67 1.59 3.69
C SER A 41 3.02 0.90 2.48
N VAL A 42 3.80 0.10 1.75
CA VAL A 42 3.37 -0.73 0.62
C VAL A 42 4.08 -2.09 0.70
N ASP A 43 3.62 -3.06 -0.07
CA ASP A 43 4.27 -4.36 -0.19
C ASP A 43 4.80 -4.56 -1.63
N LEU A 44 6.03 -5.02 -1.79
CA LEU A 44 6.61 -5.35 -3.09
C LEU A 44 5.96 -6.62 -3.64
N ALA A 45 5.22 -6.49 -4.75
CA ALA A 45 4.32 -7.53 -5.23
C ALA A 45 5.01 -8.85 -5.61
N ARG A 46 6.27 -8.82 -6.05
CA ARG A 46 7.01 -10.05 -6.40
C ARG A 46 7.51 -10.84 -5.19
N LEU A 47 7.38 -10.30 -3.97
CA LEU A 47 7.77 -10.94 -2.72
C LEU A 47 6.58 -11.37 -1.86
N THR A 48 5.36 -11.27 -2.38
CA THR A 48 4.12 -11.53 -1.63
C THR A 48 2.99 -11.91 -2.57
N SER A 49 1.88 -12.39 -2.04
CA SER A 49 0.64 -12.55 -2.81
C SER A 49 -0.39 -11.43 -2.51
N PRO A 50 -1.36 -11.19 -3.40
CA PRO A 50 -2.47 -10.28 -3.13
C PRO A 50 -3.26 -10.63 -1.86
N SER A 51 -3.51 -11.92 -1.61
CA SER A 51 -4.24 -12.40 -0.43
C SER A 51 -3.47 -12.14 0.87
N GLU A 52 -2.16 -12.38 0.90
CA GLU A 52 -1.33 -12.06 2.06
C GLU A 52 -1.28 -10.55 2.32
N SER A 53 -1.05 -9.75 1.28
CA SER A 53 -0.94 -8.29 1.41
C SER A 53 -2.22 -7.63 1.90
N VAL A 54 -3.38 -8.08 1.43
CA VAL A 54 -4.67 -7.50 1.84
C VAL A 54 -5.03 -7.90 3.27
N ASN A 55 -4.72 -9.14 3.68
CA ASN A 55 -5.05 -9.67 5.00
C ASN A 55 -4.09 -9.26 6.12
N ARG A 56 -2.94 -8.64 5.79
CA ARG A 56 -1.89 -8.28 6.76
C ARG A 56 -2.35 -7.33 7.89
N ALA A 57 -3.43 -6.57 7.69
CA ALA A 57 -4.01 -5.76 8.76
C ALA A 57 -4.78 -6.56 9.82
N GLY A 58 -5.04 -7.85 9.57
CA GLY A 58 -5.80 -8.74 10.45
C GLY A 58 -7.25 -8.33 10.65
N LYS A 59 -7.80 -7.52 9.74
CA LYS A 59 -9.15 -6.94 9.85
C LYS A 59 -9.86 -7.01 8.50
N PRO A 60 -11.18 -7.27 8.48
CA PRO A 60 -11.96 -7.24 7.26
C PRO A 60 -12.14 -5.80 6.73
N GLY A 61 -12.68 -5.69 5.52
CA GLY A 61 -13.09 -4.41 4.93
C GLY A 61 -12.01 -3.65 4.17
N PHE A 62 -10.80 -4.20 4.03
CA PHE A 62 -9.78 -3.69 3.13
C PHE A 62 -9.93 -4.28 1.74
N ARG A 63 -9.62 -3.45 0.74
CA ARG A 63 -9.40 -3.88 -0.66
C ARG A 63 -7.92 -3.72 -0.99
N LEU A 64 -7.49 -4.30 -2.10
CA LEU A 64 -6.11 -4.15 -2.57
C LEU A 64 -6.01 -3.23 -3.78
N GLY A 65 -5.08 -2.29 -3.73
CA GLY A 65 -4.65 -1.49 -4.87
C GLY A 65 -3.25 -1.88 -5.30
N ARG A 66 -2.94 -1.64 -6.57
CA ARG A 66 -1.57 -1.75 -7.10
C ARG A 66 -1.16 -0.50 -7.86
N LEU A 67 0.12 -0.18 -7.82
CA LEU A 67 0.76 0.88 -8.60
C LEU A 67 2.19 0.47 -8.96
N GLN A 68 2.73 0.96 -10.09
CA GLN A 68 4.13 0.72 -10.46
C GLN A 68 5.04 1.67 -9.69
N ALA A 69 6.25 1.20 -9.32
CA ALA A 69 7.23 1.99 -8.59
C ALA A 69 7.67 3.26 -9.33
N MET A 70 7.67 3.24 -10.66
CA MET A 70 7.93 4.42 -11.50
C MET A 70 7.00 5.59 -11.18
N GLY A 71 5.71 5.33 -10.89
CA GLY A 71 4.71 6.37 -10.71
C GLY A 71 5.03 7.32 -9.55
N PRO A 72 5.22 6.82 -8.31
CA PRO A 72 5.70 7.63 -7.20
C PRO A 72 7.05 8.32 -7.46
N ARG A 73 8.00 7.64 -8.13
CA ARG A 73 9.31 8.22 -8.46
C ARG A 73 9.19 9.44 -9.37
N GLN A 74 8.32 9.39 -10.38
CA GLN A 74 8.03 10.54 -11.26
C GLN A 74 7.41 11.72 -10.52
N LEU A 75 6.74 11.48 -9.38
CA LEU A 75 6.21 12.53 -8.51
C LEU A 75 7.24 13.07 -7.50
N GLY A 76 8.47 12.55 -7.52
CA GLY A 76 9.57 12.97 -6.65
C GLY A 76 9.67 12.20 -5.33
N PHE A 77 8.99 11.06 -5.19
CA PHE A 77 9.14 10.17 -4.03
C PHE A 77 10.27 9.16 -4.25
N ASN A 78 10.84 8.70 -3.14
CA ASN A 78 11.71 7.53 -3.12
C ASN A 78 10.86 6.28 -2.89
N VAL A 79 11.21 5.19 -3.56
CA VAL A 79 10.59 3.87 -3.35
C VAL A 79 11.69 2.91 -2.92
N VAL A 80 11.59 2.43 -1.68
CA VAL A 80 12.63 1.64 -1.02
C VAL A 80 12.08 0.33 -0.46
N HIS A 81 12.86 -0.73 -0.59
CA HIS A 81 12.58 -2.00 0.08
C HIS A 81 13.05 -1.94 1.53
N ASP A 82 12.12 -2.12 2.47
CA ASP A 82 12.37 -1.96 3.91
C ASP A 82 11.63 -3.04 4.70
N PRO A 83 12.10 -4.30 4.69
CA PRO A 83 11.46 -5.40 5.41
C PRO A 83 11.21 -5.09 6.88
N GLN A 84 10.01 -5.39 7.37
CA GLN A 84 9.70 -5.28 8.79
C GLN A 84 9.98 -6.60 9.48
N ARG A 85 10.83 -6.55 10.51
CA ARG A 85 11.22 -7.72 11.31
C ARG A 85 10.94 -7.47 12.78
N PHE A 86 10.27 -8.43 13.41
CA PHE A 86 9.89 -8.42 14.82
C PHE A 86 10.53 -9.66 15.48
N PRO A 87 11.71 -9.52 16.12
CA PRO A 87 12.42 -10.65 16.72
C PRO A 87 11.58 -11.42 17.76
N ASP A 88 10.76 -10.69 18.52
CA ASP A 88 9.91 -11.25 19.57
C ASP A 88 8.55 -11.75 19.05
N ALA A 89 8.23 -11.52 17.79
CA ALA A 89 7.01 -11.99 17.12
C ALA A 89 7.27 -12.28 15.63
N PRO A 90 8.08 -13.31 15.29
CA PRO A 90 8.50 -13.57 13.91
C PRO A 90 7.35 -13.80 12.92
N GLU A 91 6.19 -14.24 13.39
CA GLU A 91 4.96 -14.40 12.62
C GLU A 91 4.41 -13.08 12.07
N LEU A 92 4.82 -11.94 12.64
CA LEU A 92 4.47 -10.60 12.17
C LEU A 92 5.47 -10.05 11.15
N ASN A 93 6.54 -10.77 10.82
CA ASN A 93 7.52 -10.34 9.84
C ASN A 93 6.85 -10.08 8.49
N ASN A 94 7.29 -9.00 7.84
CA ASN A 94 6.86 -8.64 6.51
C ASN A 94 8.10 -8.41 5.62
N GLU A 95 8.57 -9.48 5.00
CA GLU A 95 9.71 -9.44 4.07
C GLU A 95 9.39 -8.72 2.76
N SER A 96 8.12 -8.52 2.42
CA SER A 96 7.73 -7.73 1.25
C SER A 96 7.56 -6.24 1.55
N HIS A 97 7.68 -5.82 2.81
CA HIS A 97 7.46 -4.44 3.20
C HIS A 97 8.38 -3.50 2.42
N SER A 98 7.78 -2.43 1.90
CA SER A 98 8.43 -1.38 1.15
C SER A 98 7.78 -0.05 1.50
N ARG A 99 8.48 1.05 1.22
CA ARG A 99 8.02 2.38 1.60
C ARG A 99 8.13 3.32 0.41
N ILE A 100 7.09 4.13 0.23
CA ILE A 100 7.14 5.32 -0.61
C ILE A 100 7.39 6.50 0.32
N THR A 101 8.57 7.12 0.23
CA THR A 101 9.01 8.17 1.16
C THR A 101 9.30 9.48 0.45
N GLY A 102 9.06 10.60 1.11
CA GLY A 102 9.34 11.94 0.58
C GLY A 102 8.30 12.96 0.99
N ASP A 103 8.55 14.23 0.69
CA ASP A 103 7.63 15.31 1.03
C ASP A 103 6.28 15.08 0.36
N ASN A 104 5.22 14.97 1.15
CA ASN A 104 3.87 14.76 0.64
C ASN A 104 3.01 16.00 0.87
N THR A 105 2.09 16.23 -0.06
CA THR A 105 1.14 17.32 -0.02
C THR A 105 -0.24 16.80 -0.38
N GLY A 106 -1.29 17.56 -0.06
CA GLY A 106 -2.65 17.19 -0.46
C GLY A 106 -2.80 17.00 -1.98
N GLU A 107 -1.99 17.70 -2.78
CA GLU A 107 -1.92 17.53 -4.24
C GLU A 107 -1.22 16.22 -4.63
N ARG A 108 -0.05 15.94 -4.05
CA ARG A 108 0.66 14.68 -4.30
C ARG A 108 -0.15 13.45 -3.87
N CYS A 109 -0.89 13.52 -2.76
CA CYS A 109 -1.85 12.46 -2.38
C CYS A 109 -2.92 12.22 -3.46
N ARG A 110 -3.39 13.27 -4.16
CA ARG A 110 -4.37 13.12 -5.25
C ARG A 110 -3.74 12.47 -6.47
N GLU A 111 -2.51 12.86 -6.84
CA GLU A 111 -1.81 12.25 -7.96
C GLU A 111 -1.49 10.78 -7.68
N LEU A 112 -1.00 10.44 -6.49
CA LEU A 112 -0.79 9.05 -6.07
C LEU A 112 -2.09 8.23 -6.15
N ALA A 113 -3.23 8.79 -5.73
CA ALA A 113 -4.54 8.11 -5.82
C ALA A 113 -4.98 7.79 -7.25
N LYS A 114 -4.57 8.59 -8.25
CA LYS A 114 -4.85 8.32 -9.66
C LYS A 114 -3.98 7.18 -10.22
N LEU A 115 -2.79 6.97 -9.68
CA LEU A 115 -1.87 5.91 -10.12
C LEU A 115 -2.32 4.51 -9.66
N VAL A 116 -3.15 4.44 -8.62
CA VAL A 116 -3.58 3.17 -8.04
C VAL A 116 -4.69 2.55 -8.89
N THR A 117 -4.42 1.33 -9.38
CA THR A 117 -5.44 0.45 -9.93
C THR A 117 -5.97 -0.46 -8.83
N VAL A 118 -7.27 -0.39 -8.57
CA VAL A 118 -7.93 -1.26 -7.59
C VAL A 118 -8.07 -2.66 -8.16
N MET A 119 -7.61 -3.67 -7.43
CA MET A 119 -7.73 -5.07 -7.83
C MET A 119 -9.16 -5.57 -7.55
N VAL A 120 -9.80 -6.15 -8.58
CA VAL A 120 -11.16 -6.68 -8.48
C VAL A 120 -11.13 -8.05 -7.83
N GLY A 121 -12.08 -8.33 -6.94
CA GLY A 121 -12.19 -9.63 -6.26
C GLY A 121 -11.18 -9.87 -5.13
N ILE A 122 -10.30 -8.90 -4.83
CA ILE A 122 -9.35 -8.99 -3.72
C ILE A 122 -9.81 -8.10 -2.57
N GLN A 123 -10.14 -8.73 -1.45
CA GLN A 123 -10.53 -8.08 -0.21
C GLN A 123 -9.99 -8.86 0.99
N SER A 124 -9.81 -8.18 2.11
CA SER A 124 -9.42 -8.83 3.35
C SER A 124 -10.61 -9.61 3.91
N ASP A 125 -10.36 -10.85 4.28
CA ASP A 125 -11.36 -11.70 4.91
C ASP A 125 -11.52 -11.36 6.38
N ASP A 126 -12.68 -11.68 6.94
CA ASP A 126 -12.86 -11.65 8.39
C ASP A 126 -12.09 -12.84 8.97
N VAL A 127 -10.93 -12.58 9.58
CA VAL A 127 -10.21 -13.60 10.35
C VAL A 127 -10.93 -13.80 11.68
N ARG A 128 -12.21 -14.16 11.63
CA ARG A 128 -12.87 -14.81 12.76
C ARG A 128 -12.39 -16.25 12.71
N THR A 129 -11.40 -16.54 13.55
CA THR A 129 -10.98 -17.88 13.96
C THR A 129 -12.16 -18.85 13.91
N SER A 130 -12.08 -19.81 12.98
CA SER A 130 -12.82 -21.07 13.07
C SER A 130 -12.29 -21.89 14.24
#